data_AF-A0AA89LML6-F1
#
_entry.id   AF-A0AA89LML6-F1
#
_cell.length_a   1.000
_cell.length_b   1.000
_cell.length_c   1.000
_cell.angle_alpha   90.00
_cell.angle_beta   90.00
_cell.angle_gamma   90.00
#
_symmetry.space_group_name_H-M   'P 1'
#
loop_
_entity.id
_entity.type
_entity.pdbx_description
1 polymer ?
#
loop_
_entity_poly.entity_id
_entity_poly.type
_entity_poly.pdbx_seq_one_letter_code
_entity_poly.pdbx_strand_id
1 'polypeptide(L)'
;MTLKHLPPTFCWTKIGNESGEALPTIVLRKEWERRLGGGRFLWGIGQPLGNSAQIAAHRTGSLIALFSPASSKPRQAERKQEDALLWNAWIDASGQVRQLPPHTFITSRATLPSGRCREHYYALVCASPTELSIGTRLRVHPDHLRSVSTGKVLGAAQSAAVVDCISRESGQTGKHYPLALSIELEAPYFVRLTQPSVLKARDLAEVMKATRDGDFDTFVEQVARLRSQPAAEQARGFTRDLFDLPPVESLTPFGHASHAHANHAW
;
A
#
# COMPACT_ATOMS: atom_id res chain seq x y z
N MET A 1 21.10 -7.38 6.10
CA MET A 1 22.31 -6.64 5.68
C MET A 1 22.56 -5.48 6.62
N THR A 2 23.81 -5.19 7.00
CA THR A 2 24.17 -4.04 7.84
C THR A 2 24.80 -2.93 6.99
N LEU A 3 24.05 -1.87 6.70
CA LEU A 3 24.56 -0.73 5.95
C LEU A 3 25.55 0.08 6.79
N LYS A 4 26.76 0.28 6.27
CA LYS A 4 27.81 1.13 6.88
C LYS A 4 27.71 2.60 6.45
N HIS A 5 27.17 2.85 5.27
CA HIS A 5 26.94 4.18 4.72
C HIS A 5 25.62 4.18 3.93
N LEU A 6 25.06 5.37 3.69
CA LEU A 6 23.93 5.50 2.77
C LEU A 6 24.39 5.15 1.34
N PRO A 7 23.61 4.37 0.58
CA PRO A 7 23.89 4.17 -0.84
C PRO A 7 23.70 5.48 -1.63
N PRO A 8 24.33 5.61 -2.82
CA PRO A 8 24.15 6.78 -3.69
C PRO A 8 22.69 7.03 -4.04
N THR A 9 21.93 5.95 -4.23
CA THR A 9 20.52 6.00 -4.65
C THR A 9 19.73 4.99 -3.85
N PHE A 10 18.57 5.40 -3.37
CA PHE A 10 17.68 4.53 -2.58
C PHE A 10 16.24 5.02 -2.62
N CYS A 11 15.30 4.14 -2.28
CA CYS A 11 13.93 4.52 -1.96
C CYS A 11 13.87 4.95 -0.48
N TRP A 12 13.67 6.23 -0.21
CA TRP A 12 13.47 6.70 1.16
C TRP A 12 11.99 6.71 1.52
N THR A 13 11.64 6.11 2.65
CA THR A 13 10.27 6.05 3.16
C THR A 13 10.22 6.52 4.61
N LYS A 14 9.36 7.51 4.89
CA LYS A 14 8.97 7.90 6.24
C LYS A 14 7.87 6.96 6.72
N ILE A 15 8.13 6.28 7.82
CA ILE A 15 7.19 5.38 8.48
C ILE A 15 6.51 6.15 9.61
N GLY A 16 5.22 6.43 9.43
CA GLY A 16 4.39 7.11 10.42
C GLY A 16 3.60 6.13 11.28
N ASN A 17 3.11 6.61 12.43
CA ASN A 17 2.12 5.89 13.25
C ASN A 17 0.71 5.99 12.62
N GLU A 18 0.57 5.80 11.30
CA GLU A 18 -0.73 5.97 10.62
C GLU A 18 -1.80 5.01 11.15
N SER A 19 -1.40 3.87 11.71
CA SER A 19 -2.26 2.92 12.44
C SER A 19 -2.16 3.03 13.97
N GLY A 20 -1.38 3.98 14.50
CA GLY A 20 -1.14 4.14 15.93
C GLY A 20 -0.19 3.11 16.56
N GLU A 21 0.45 2.28 15.74
CA GLU A 21 1.29 1.18 16.18
C GLU A 21 2.71 1.62 16.50
N ALA A 22 3.32 0.95 17.48
CA ALA A 22 4.75 1.09 17.75
C ALA A 22 5.56 0.41 16.63
N LEU A 23 6.70 1.00 16.27
CA LEU A 23 7.56 0.49 15.22
C LEU A 23 7.98 -0.99 15.40
N PRO A 24 8.36 -1.47 16.61
CA PRO A 24 8.64 -2.88 16.82
C PRO A 24 7.49 -3.81 16.41
N THR A 25 6.25 -3.44 16.70
CA THR A 25 5.06 -4.21 16.33
C THR A 25 4.88 -4.24 14.82
N ILE A 26 5.08 -3.12 14.13
CA ILE A 26 5.02 -3.06 12.66
C ILE A 26 6.09 -3.99 12.05
N VAL A 27 7.32 -3.93 12.54
CA VAL A 27 8.42 -4.75 12.02
C VAL A 27 8.19 -6.24 12.31
N LEU A 28 7.68 -6.59 13.48
CA LEU A 28 7.32 -7.98 13.81
C LEU A 28 6.27 -8.54 12.84
N ARG A 29 5.22 -7.78 12.54
CA ARG A 29 4.23 -8.18 11.52
C ARG A 29 4.88 -8.38 10.15
N LYS A 30 5.76 -7.46 9.73
CA LYS A 30 6.47 -7.59 8.45
C LYS A 30 7.47 -8.73 8.43
N GLU A 31 8.05 -9.09 9.57
CA GLU A 31 8.88 -10.29 9.72
C GLU A 31 8.03 -11.56 9.55
N TRP A 32 6.81 -11.60 10.11
CA TRP A 32 5.90 -12.73 9.90
C TRP A 32 5.44 -12.85 8.45
N GLU A 33 5.09 -11.74 7.80
CA GLU A 33 4.82 -11.71 6.36
C GLU A 33 6.02 -12.24 5.57
N ARG A 34 7.25 -11.80 5.90
CA ARG A 34 8.49 -12.25 5.27
C ARG A 34 8.71 -13.76 5.44
N ARG A 35 8.52 -14.29 6.65
CA ARG A 35 8.66 -15.73 6.95
C ARG A 35 7.69 -16.56 6.11
N LEU A 36 6.42 -16.14 6.04
CA LEU A 36 5.37 -16.80 5.26
C LEU A 36 5.54 -16.63 3.74
N GLY A 37 6.14 -15.52 3.30
CA GLY A 37 6.41 -15.19 1.91
C GLY A 37 7.77 -15.67 1.39
N GLY A 38 8.47 -16.55 2.12
CA GLY A 38 9.76 -17.10 1.70
C GLY A 38 10.85 -16.05 1.52
N GLY A 39 10.87 -15.03 2.38
CA GLY A 39 11.80 -13.89 2.29
C GLY A 39 11.19 -12.62 1.72
N ARG A 40 9.95 -12.66 1.20
CA ARG A 40 9.28 -11.52 0.56
C ARG A 40 8.11 -11.01 1.40
N PHE A 41 7.88 -9.70 1.35
CA PHE A 41 6.75 -9.05 2.01
C PHE A 41 6.44 -7.72 1.32
N LEU A 42 5.30 -7.11 1.68
CA LEU A 42 4.87 -5.86 1.07
C LEU A 42 4.77 -4.74 2.09
N TRP A 43 5.24 -3.54 1.72
CA TRP A 43 5.16 -2.36 2.57
C TRP A 43 4.28 -1.27 1.96
N GLY A 44 3.14 -0.97 2.57
CA GLY A 44 2.20 0.05 2.08
C GLY A 44 2.79 1.47 2.06
N ILE A 45 2.60 2.19 0.96
CA ILE A 45 3.01 3.59 0.79
C ILE A 45 1.88 4.42 0.16
N GLY A 46 1.77 5.66 0.60
CA GLY A 46 0.67 6.56 0.21
C GLY A 46 0.83 7.26 -1.13
N GLN A 47 1.93 7.06 -1.86
CA GLN A 47 2.23 7.78 -3.10
C GLN A 47 2.96 6.90 -4.11
N PRO A 48 2.75 7.13 -5.42
CA PRO A 48 3.44 6.38 -6.46
C PRO A 48 4.92 6.78 -6.53
N LEU A 49 5.76 5.83 -6.94
CA LEU A 49 7.17 6.10 -7.27
C LEU A 49 7.40 6.38 -8.76
N GLY A 50 6.37 6.18 -9.60
CA GLY A 50 6.48 6.22 -11.06
C GLY A 50 7.57 5.29 -11.56
N ASN A 51 8.26 5.66 -12.64
CA ASN A 51 9.35 4.84 -13.19
C ASN A 51 10.66 4.95 -12.39
N SER A 52 10.71 5.80 -11.35
CA SER A 52 11.95 6.11 -10.62
C SER A 52 12.59 4.89 -9.97
N ALA A 53 11.78 3.96 -9.46
CA ALA A 53 12.28 2.75 -8.81
C ALA A 53 12.97 1.83 -9.82
N GLN A 54 12.34 1.61 -10.97
CA GLN A 54 12.91 0.80 -12.05
C GLN A 54 14.16 1.44 -12.65
N ILE A 55 14.14 2.75 -12.90
CA ILE A 55 15.30 3.51 -13.39
C ILE A 55 16.47 3.40 -12.42
N ALA A 56 16.22 3.61 -11.12
CA ALA A 56 17.26 3.52 -10.10
C ALA A 56 17.83 2.11 -10.01
N ALA A 57 16.97 1.08 -9.94
CA ALA A 57 17.41 -0.32 -9.87
C ALA A 57 18.25 -0.73 -11.08
N HIS A 58 17.86 -0.32 -12.30
CA HIS A 58 18.66 -0.57 -13.52
C HIS A 58 20.02 0.14 -13.48
N ARG A 59 20.07 1.35 -12.93
CA ARG A 59 21.31 2.13 -12.81
C ARG A 59 22.27 1.55 -11.77
N THR A 60 21.76 1.03 -10.66
CA THR A 60 22.56 0.58 -9.51
C THR A 60 22.68 -0.94 -9.38
N GLY A 61 22.01 -1.72 -10.22
CA GLY A 61 21.95 -3.19 -10.18
C GLY A 61 20.97 -3.74 -9.14
N SER A 62 20.72 -3.00 -8.06
CA SER A 62 19.66 -3.27 -7.07
C SER A 62 19.18 -1.97 -6.44
N LEU A 63 17.98 -1.98 -5.85
CA LEU A 63 17.42 -0.83 -5.15
C LEU A 63 17.14 -1.17 -3.70
N ILE A 64 17.56 -0.31 -2.78
CA ILE A 64 17.32 -0.48 -1.34
C ILE A 64 16.25 0.52 -0.90
N ALA A 65 15.28 0.07 -0.11
CA ALA A 65 14.37 0.90 0.65
C ALA A 65 14.91 1.17 2.07
N LEU A 66 14.95 2.45 2.43
CA LEU A 66 15.39 2.97 3.72
C LEU A 66 14.20 3.56 4.46
N PHE A 67 13.87 2.99 5.63
CA PHE A 67 12.70 3.37 6.42
C PHE A 67 13.09 4.21 7.64
N SER A 68 12.56 5.43 7.72
CA SER A 68 12.82 6.37 8.81
C SER A 68 11.56 6.68 9.62
N PRO A 69 11.56 6.55 10.95
CA PRO A 69 10.46 7.00 11.81
C PRO A 69 10.09 8.46 11.56
N ALA A 70 8.82 8.72 11.31
CA ALA A 70 8.34 10.10 11.18
C ALA A 70 8.49 10.82 12.53
N SER A 71 9.08 12.01 12.50
CA SER A 71 9.37 12.82 13.70
C SER A 71 8.12 13.39 14.42
N SER A 72 6.90 13.02 14.02
CA SER A 72 5.68 13.58 14.61
C SER A 72 5.36 12.91 15.95
N LYS A 73 5.20 13.71 17.01
CA LYS A 73 4.46 13.29 18.21
C LYS A 73 3.11 12.68 17.77
N PRO A 74 2.66 11.57 18.37
CA PRO A 74 1.32 11.06 18.09
C PRO A 74 0.33 12.20 18.35
N ARG A 75 -0.32 12.73 17.31
CA ARG A 75 -1.38 13.71 17.51
C ARG A 75 -2.47 13.00 18.31
N GLN A 76 -2.64 13.40 19.57
CA GLN A 76 -3.88 13.26 20.34
C GLN A 76 -4.98 14.14 19.69
N ALA A 77 -5.22 13.98 18.39
CA ALA A 77 -6.52 14.38 17.87
C ALA A 77 -7.47 13.29 18.36
N GLU A 78 -8.55 13.69 19.03
CA GLU A 78 -9.68 12.84 19.39
C GLU A 78 -9.95 11.88 18.22
N ARG A 79 -9.52 10.62 18.40
CA ARG A 79 -9.59 9.61 17.34
C ARG A 79 -11.06 9.24 17.20
N LYS A 80 -11.81 10.01 16.42
CA LYS A 80 -12.87 9.42 15.62
C LYS A 80 -12.16 8.32 14.84
N GLN A 81 -12.45 7.07 15.16
CA GLN A 81 -11.80 5.91 14.58
C GLN A 81 -12.01 6.00 13.08
N GLU A 82 -11.00 6.50 12.35
CA GLU A 82 -11.06 6.61 10.91
C GLU A 82 -11.15 5.20 10.34
N ASP A 83 -12.07 5.00 9.41
CA ASP A 83 -12.24 3.71 8.77
C ASP A 83 -10.92 3.26 8.13
N ALA A 84 -10.58 1.99 8.33
CA ALA A 84 -9.42 1.38 7.72
C ALA A 84 -9.84 0.61 6.47
N LEU A 85 -9.00 0.65 5.44
CA LEU A 85 -9.10 -0.20 4.27
C LEU A 85 -8.09 -1.33 4.38
N LEU A 86 -8.49 -2.55 4.03
CA LEU A 86 -7.61 -3.69 3.76
C LEU A 86 -7.49 -3.84 2.25
N TRP A 87 -6.26 -3.86 1.73
CA TRP A 87 -6.01 -4.03 0.29
C TRP A 87 -5.88 -5.50 -0.07
N ASN A 88 -6.62 -5.95 -1.08
CA ASN A 88 -6.73 -7.37 -1.39
C ASN A 88 -6.00 -7.77 -2.67
N ALA A 89 -5.83 -6.85 -3.62
CA ALA A 89 -5.20 -7.11 -4.91
C ALA A 89 -4.20 -6.02 -5.31
N TRP A 90 -3.45 -6.29 -6.37
CA TRP A 90 -2.56 -5.34 -7.04
C TRP A 90 -2.73 -5.40 -8.55
N ILE A 91 -2.32 -4.33 -9.23
CA ILE A 91 -2.35 -4.23 -10.68
C ILE A 91 -0.94 -4.51 -11.21
N ASP A 92 -0.82 -5.50 -12.08
CA ASP A 92 0.46 -5.88 -12.68
C ASP A 92 0.88 -5.00 -13.86
N ALA A 93 2.06 -5.27 -14.42
CA ALA A 93 2.60 -4.50 -15.54
C ALA A 93 1.74 -4.61 -16.82
N SER A 94 0.90 -5.63 -16.95
CA SER A 94 -0.07 -5.79 -18.04
C SER A 94 -1.42 -5.11 -17.77
N GLY A 95 -1.60 -4.51 -16.59
CA GLY A 95 -2.87 -3.95 -16.15
C GLY A 95 -3.83 -4.99 -15.54
N GLN A 96 -3.40 -6.25 -15.41
CA GLN A 96 -4.23 -7.31 -14.85
C GLN A 96 -4.27 -7.21 -13.33
N VAL A 97 -5.45 -7.41 -12.76
CA VAL A 97 -5.65 -7.49 -11.31
C VAL A 97 -5.19 -8.87 -10.82
N ARG A 98 -4.22 -8.89 -9.91
CA ARG A 98 -3.72 -10.09 -9.25
C ARG A 98 -4.00 -10.03 -7.75
N GLN A 99 -4.43 -11.14 -7.17
CA GLN A 99 -4.65 -11.23 -5.73
C GLN A 99 -3.30 -11.13 -4.98
N LEU A 100 -3.29 -10.43 -3.84
CA LEU A 100 -2.13 -10.43 -2.97
C LEU A 100 -2.03 -11.77 -2.22
N PRO A 101 -0.82 -12.21 -1.83
CA PRO A 101 -0.63 -13.43 -1.06
C PRO A 101 -1.47 -13.47 0.23
N PRO A 102 -1.97 -14.64 0.66
CA PRO A 102 -2.90 -14.78 1.78
C PRO A 102 -2.31 -14.39 3.14
N HIS A 103 -1.00 -14.29 3.26
CA HIS A 103 -0.32 -13.84 4.48
C HIS A 103 -0.08 -12.33 4.54
N THR A 104 -0.39 -11.58 3.47
CA THR A 104 -0.04 -10.16 3.39
C THR A 104 -1.12 -9.28 4.02
N PHE A 105 -0.73 -8.43 4.98
CA PHE A 105 -1.61 -7.49 5.65
C PHE A 105 -1.21 -6.04 5.36
N ILE A 106 -1.91 -5.41 4.42
CA ILE A 106 -1.68 -4.02 4.02
C ILE A 106 -2.94 -3.22 4.29
N THR A 107 -2.83 -2.28 5.22
CA THR A 107 -3.92 -1.40 5.60
C THR A 107 -3.59 0.06 5.30
N SER A 108 -4.63 0.86 5.12
CA SER A 108 -4.51 2.32 5.00
C SER A 108 -5.75 3.01 5.56
N ARG A 109 -5.64 4.30 5.88
CA ARG A 109 -6.81 5.13 6.18
C ARG A 109 -7.73 5.25 4.96
N ALA A 110 -9.05 5.12 5.17
CA ALA A 110 -10.06 5.22 4.11
C ALA A 110 -10.18 6.62 3.52
N THR A 111 -9.79 7.65 4.27
CA THR A 111 -9.79 9.04 3.81
C THR A 111 -8.38 9.61 3.73
N LEU A 112 -8.19 10.50 2.76
CA LEU A 112 -6.99 11.35 2.65
C LEU A 112 -7.10 12.52 3.63
N PRO A 113 -5.99 13.22 3.95
CA PRO A 113 -6.04 14.44 4.76
C PRO A 113 -6.98 15.54 4.22
N SER A 114 -7.33 15.49 2.93
CA SER A 114 -8.31 16.37 2.29
C SER A 114 -9.77 15.96 2.53
N GLY A 115 -10.04 14.89 3.28
CA GLY A 115 -11.39 14.32 3.49
C GLY A 115 -11.91 13.43 2.36
N ARG A 116 -11.22 13.38 1.21
CA ARG A 116 -11.60 12.53 0.07
C ARG A 116 -11.37 11.05 0.38
N CYS A 117 -12.20 10.17 -0.17
CA CYS A 117 -11.96 8.73 -0.14
C CYS A 117 -10.62 8.38 -0.81
N ARG A 118 -9.91 7.41 -0.22
CA ARG A 118 -8.65 6.90 -0.74
C ARG A 118 -8.92 5.88 -1.84
N GLU A 119 -8.83 6.35 -3.08
CA GLU A 119 -8.95 5.52 -4.28
C GLU A 119 -7.64 4.79 -4.65
N HIS A 120 -6.50 5.33 -4.21
CA HIS A 120 -5.18 4.87 -4.63
C HIS A 120 -4.29 4.59 -3.42
N TYR A 121 -3.63 3.43 -3.44
CA TYR A 121 -2.58 3.06 -2.52
C TYR A 121 -1.56 2.18 -3.24
N TYR A 122 -0.36 2.10 -2.69
CA TYR A 122 0.75 1.41 -3.33
C TYR A 122 1.47 0.57 -2.29
N ALA A 123 2.28 -0.38 -2.73
CA ALA A 123 3.19 -1.10 -1.86
C ALA A 123 4.56 -1.24 -2.48
N LEU A 124 5.60 -1.15 -1.66
CA LEU A 124 6.94 -1.59 -1.99
C LEU A 124 6.98 -3.12 -1.96
N VAL A 125 7.69 -3.71 -2.92
CA VAL A 125 7.96 -5.14 -2.98
C VAL A 125 9.30 -5.39 -2.32
N CYS A 126 9.26 -5.85 -1.08
CA CYS A 126 10.40 -5.96 -0.21
C CYS A 126 10.89 -7.41 -0.14
N ALA A 127 12.21 -7.59 -0.16
CA ALA A 127 12.86 -8.88 0.00
C ALA A 127 13.97 -8.80 1.07
N SER A 128 14.03 -9.80 1.93
CA SER A 128 15.14 -9.98 2.86
C SER A 128 15.37 -11.48 3.12
N PRO A 129 16.58 -12.00 2.84
CA PRO A 129 16.91 -13.40 3.12
C PRO A 129 17.03 -13.66 4.63
N THR A 130 17.25 -12.62 5.43
CA THR A 130 17.41 -12.70 6.89
C THR A 130 16.23 -12.04 7.62
N GLU A 131 16.12 -12.32 8.91
CA GLU A 131 15.16 -11.67 9.80
C GLU A 131 15.28 -10.14 9.77
N LEU A 132 14.13 -9.46 9.88
CA LEU A 132 14.06 -8.01 9.94
C LEU A 132 14.53 -7.50 11.31
N SER A 133 15.62 -6.74 11.32
CA SER A 133 16.16 -6.13 12.54
C SER A 133 15.95 -4.62 12.53
N ILE A 134 15.45 -4.06 13.63
CA ILE A 134 15.49 -2.62 13.88
C ILE A 134 16.86 -2.25 14.43
N GLY A 135 17.43 -1.15 13.93
CA GLY A 135 18.57 -0.52 14.56
C GLY A 135 19.72 -0.32 13.60
N THR A 136 20.01 0.94 13.32
CA THR A 136 21.21 1.38 12.63
C THR A 136 21.64 2.72 13.18
N ARG A 137 22.93 3.02 13.09
CA ARG A 137 23.49 4.30 13.49
C ARG A 137 23.33 5.37 12.40
N LEU A 138 22.88 4.97 11.21
CA LEU A 138 22.72 5.86 10.07
C LEU A 138 21.55 6.83 10.26
N ARG A 139 21.73 8.02 9.70
CA ARG A 139 20.72 9.08 9.66
C ARG A 139 20.55 9.53 8.22
N VAL A 140 19.32 9.86 7.85
CA VAL A 140 18.98 10.45 6.56
C VAL A 140 18.74 11.94 6.75
N HIS A 141 19.42 12.75 5.93
CA HIS A 141 19.33 14.20 5.92
C HIS A 141 18.62 14.64 4.63
N PRO A 142 17.32 15.00 4.68
CA PRO A 142 16.51 15.23 3.47
C PRO A 142 17.00 16.38 2.61
N ASP A 143 17.68 17.36 3.20
CA ASP A 143 18.25 18.51 2.50
C ASP A 143 19.37 18.10 1.52
N HIS A 144 19.96 16.92 1.74
CA HIS A 144 20.97 16.30 0.88
C HIS A 144 20.39 15.22 -0.05
N LEU A 145 19.07 15.14 -0.15
CA LEU A 145 18.40 14.23 -1.06
C LEU A 145 17.81 15.00 -2.24
N ARG A 146 17.89 14.40 -3.44
CA ARG A 146 17.20 14.87 -4.64
C ARG A 146 16.36 13.74 -5.21
N SER A 147 15.11 14.04 -5.54
CA SER A 147 14.24 13.07 -6.21
C SER A 147 14.86 12.66 -7.55
N VAL A 148 14.96 11.35 -7.81
CA VAL A 148 15.52 10.83 -9.07
C VAL A 148 14.68 11.26 -10.28
N SER A 149 13.36 11.37 -10.13
CA SER A 149 12.46 11.75 -11.22
C SER A 149 12.46 13.25 -11.53
N THR A 150 12.69 14.11 -10.54
CA THR A 150 12.54 15.57 -10.71
C THR A 150 13.81 16.37 -10.50
N GLY A 151 14.85 15.79 -9.91
CA GLY A 151 16.06 16.49 -9.48
C GLY A 151 15.82 17.50 -8.35
N LYS A 152 14.60 17.61 -7.81
CA LYS A 152 14.23 18.60 -6.78
C LYS A 152 14.39 18.05 -5.36
N VAL A 153 14.42 18.97 -4.40
CA VAL A 153 14.32 18.64 -2.97
C VAL A 153 12.98 17.95 -2.67
N LEU A 154 12.98 17.11 -1.64
CA LEU A 154 11.75 16.43 -1.24
C LEU A 154 10.79 17.37 -0.51
N GLY A 155 9.53 17.31 -0.89
CA GLY A 155 8.47 18.04 -0.20
C GLY A 155 8.26 17.50 1.23
N ALA A 156 7.88 18.37 2.16
CA ALA A 156 7.63 17.99 3.55
C ALA A 156 6.57 16.86 3.68
N ALA A 157 5.56 16.88 2.81
CA ALA A 157 4.47 15.90 2.73
C ALA A 157 4.86 14.57 2.06
N GLN A 158 6.01 14.49 1.39
CA GLN A 158 6.46 13.23 0.78
C GLN A 158 6.90 12.25 1.86
N SER A 159 6.17 11.15 1.97
CA SER A 159 6.45 9.98 2.79
C SER A 159 7.21 8.88 2.07
N ALA A 160 7.29 8.86 0.74
CA ALA A 160 8.07 7.87 0.00
C ALA A 160 8.58 8.47 -1.32
N ALA A 161 9.87 8.31 -1.63
CA ALA A 161 10.45 8.75 -2.89
C ALA A 161 11.77 8.01 -3.19
N VAL A 162 12.07 7.83 -4.47
CA VAL A 162 13.40 7.39 -4.90
C VAL A 162 14.30 8.61 -5.05
N VAL A 163 15.46 8.57 -4.39
CA VAL A 163 16.35 9.72 -4.24
C VAL A 163 17.80 9.40 -4.51
N ASP A 164 18.52 10.41 -5.00
CA ASP A 164 19.97 10.49 -5.03
C ASP A 164 20.48 11.28 -3.82
N CYS A 165 21.54 10.75 -3.21
CA CYS A 165 22.26 11.37 -2.09
C CYS A 165 23.41 12.24 -2.64
N ILE A 166 23.25 13.56 -2.57
CA ILE A 166 24.17 14.52 -3.20
C ILE A 166 25.33 14.98 -2.31
N SER A 167 25.28 14.73 -1.00
CA SER A 167 26.39 15.03 -0.08
C SER A 167 26.58 13.90 0.92
N ARG A 168 27.83 13.46 1.09
CA ARG A 168 28.23 12.35 1.97
C ARG A 168 29.11 12.80 3.13
N GLU A 169 29.42 14.09 3.24
CA GLU A 169 30.43 14.57 4.17
C GLU A 169 29.93 14.60 5.62
N SER A 170 30.84 14.26 6.53
CA SER A 170 30.63 14.20 7.97
C SER A 170 30.65 15.60 8.59
N GLY A 171 29.49 16.24 8.65
CA GLY A 171 29.30 17.57 9.25
C GLY A 171 27.89 18.11 9.06
N GLN A 172 26.91 17.21 8.90
CA GLN A 172 25.59 17.54 8.38
C GLN A 172 24.74 18.21 9.47
N THR A 173 24.61 19.53 9.35
CA THR A 173 23.70 20.34 10.16
C THR A 173 22.29 20.31 9.56
N GLY A 174 21.26 20.47 10.39
CA GLY A 174 19.87 20.49 9.94
C GLY A 174 19.03 19.27 10.31
N LYS A 175 17.85 19.15 9.68
CA LYS A 175 16.86 18.14 10.03
C LYS A 175 17.33 16.76 9.60
N HIS A 176 17.33 15.82 10.53
CA HIS A 176 17.74 14.45 10.27
C HIS A 176 16.70 13.47 10.80
N TYR A 177 16.67 12.30 10.17
CA TYR A 177 15.81 11.20 10.55
C TYR A 177 16.66 9.98 10.85
N PRO A 178 16.50 9.31 12.00
CA PRO A 178 17.16 8.03 12.21
C PRO A 178 16.67 7.04 11.15
N LEU A 179 17.57 6.18 10.68
CA LEU A 179 17.19 5.03 9.89
C LEU A 179 16.78 3.90 10.85
N ALA A 180 15.66 3.27 10.59
CA ALA A 180 15.17 2.15 11.40
C ALA A 180 15.43 0.79 10.74
N LEU A 181 15.18 0.72 9.43
CA LEU A 181 15.21 -0.51 8.66
C LEU A 181 15.77 -0.23 7.26
N SER A 182 16.52 -1.17 6.72
CA SER A 182 17.01 -1.17 5.33
C SER A 182 16.69 -2.49 4.67
N ILE A 183 15.97 -2.46 3.56
CA ILE A 183 15.43 -3.63 2.88
C ILE A 183 15.71 -3.54 1.39
N GLU A 184 16.01 -4.67 0.76
CA GLU A 184 16.14 -4.73 -0.69
C GLU A 184 14.77 -4.72 -1.36
N LEU A 185 14.64 -4.01 -2.46
CA LEU A 185 13.45 -4.01 -3.30
C LEU A 185 13.64 -4.99 -4.45
N GLU A 186 12.71 -5.91 -4.59
CA GLU A 186 12.68 -6.87 -5.68
C GLU A 186 11.69 -6.41 -6.74
N ALA A 187 11.97 -6.69 -8.02
CA ALA A 187 11.05 -6.36 -9.11
C ALA A 187 9.63 -6.91 -8.82
N PRO A 188 8.56 -6.13 -9.05
CA PRO A 188 8.50 -4.84 -9.77
C PRO A 188 8.84 -3.59 -8.93
N TYR A 189 9.46 -3.75 -7.76
CA TYR A 189 9.91 -2.73 -6.79
C TYR A 189 8.78 -2.03 -6.05
N PHE A 190 7.72 -1.66 -6.75
CA PHE A 190 6.47 -1.21 -6.15
C PHE A 190 5.28 -1.59 -7.05
N VAL A 191 4.11 -1.69 -6.44
CA VAL A 191 2.85 -2.05 -7.12
C VAL A 191 1.75 -1.09 -6.73
N ARG A 192 0.77 -0.90 -7.62
CA ARG A 192 -0.49 -0.22 -7.30
C ARG A 192 -1.45 -1.24 -6.70
N LEU A 193 -2.02 -0.92 -5.54
CA LEU A 193 -2.99 -1.74 -4.84
C LEU A 193 -4.41 -1.42 -5.35
N THR A 194 -5.29 -2.42 -5.29
CA THR A 194 -6.69 -2.33 -5.72
C THR A 194 -7.58 -3.27 -4.91
N GLN A 195 -8.89 -3.22 -5.16
CA GLN A 195 -9.94 -3.95 -4.45
C GLN A 195 -9.87 -3.77 -2.92
N PRO A 196 -9.91 -2.51 -2.42
CA PRO A 196 -9.95 -2.28 -0.99
C PRO A 196 -11.26 -2.80 -0.39
N SER A 197 -11.19 -3.42 0.78
CA SER A 197 -12.36 -3.73 1.61
C SER A 197 -12.32 -2.90 2.89
N VAL A 198 -13.50 -2.49 3.38
CA VAL A 198 -13.59 -1.80 4.67
C VAL A 198 -13.25 -2.80 5.77
N LEU A 199 -12.21 -2.49 6.53
CA LEU A 199 -11.75 -3.30 7.65
C LEU A 199 -12.40 -2.80 8.94
N LYS A 200 -13.15 -3.67 9.61
CA LYS A 200 -13.81 -3.30 10.86
C LYS A 200 -12.78 -3.01 11.94
N ALA A 201 -13.10 -2.04 12.78
CA ALA A 201 -12.36 -1.66 13.98
C ALA A 201 -11.95 -2.87 14.85
N ARG A 202 -12.89 -3.78 15.07
CA ARG A 202 -12.70 -5.01 15.85
C ARG A 202 -11.66 -5.94 15.20
N ASP A 203 -11.81 -6.21 13.92
CA ASP A 203 -10.93 -7.12 13.17
C ASP A 203 -9.48 -6.58 13.14
N LEU A 204 -9.33 -5.27 12.92
CA LEU A 204 -8.02 -4.63 13.02
C LEU A 204 -7.45 -4.76 14.44
N ALA A 205 -8.25 -4.54 15.48
CA ALA A 205 -7.81 -4.66 16.86
C ALA A 205 -7.38 -6.09 17.23
N GLU A 206 -8.07 -7.11 16.72
CA GLU A 206 -7.73 -8.54 16.91
C GLU A 206 -6.36 -8.86 16.29
N VAL A 207 -6.12 -8.51 15.02
CA VAL A 207 -4.80 -8.69 14.36
C VAL A 207 -3.70 -7.94 15.12
N MET A 208 -4.01 -6.72 15.56
CA MET A 208 -3.06 -5.89 16.29
C MET A 208 -2.73 -6.43 17.68
N LYS A 209 -3.70 -7.03 18.35
CA LYS A 209 -3.49 -7.72 19.62
C LYS A 209 -2.60 -8.94 19.44
N ALA A 210 -2.91 -9.82 18.49
CA ALA A 210 -2.10 -11.00 18.19
C ALA A 210 -0.64 -10.64 17.91
N THR A 211 -0.41 -9.58 17.11
CA THR A 211 0.94 -9.08 16.83
C THR A 211 1.66 -8.58 18.09
N ARG A 212 0.97 -7.83 18.97
CA ARG A 212 1.58 -7.34 20.22
C ARG A 212 1.89 -8.46 21.20
N ASP A 213 1.03 -9.47 21.25
CA ASP A 213 1.17 -10.62 22.16
C ASP A 213 2.20 -11.64 21.63
N GLY A 214 2.73 -11.43 20.41
CA GLY A 214 3.68 -12.36 19.77
C GLY A 214 3.03 -13.67 19.30
N ASP A 215 1.71 -13.70 19.19
CA ASP A 215 0.93 -14.86 18.80
C ASP A 215 0.88 -14.99 17.27
N PHE A 216 1.83 -15.76 16.75
CA PHE A 216 2.00 -16.00 15.31
C PHE A 216 0.83 -16.78 14.71
N ASP A 217 0.34 -17.81 15.39
CA ASP A 217 -0.71 -18.69 14.86
C ASP A 217 -2.04 -17.94 14.72
N THR A 218 -2.41 -17.18 15.77
CA THR A 218 -3.59 -16.31 15.71
C THR A 218 -3.44 -15.26 14.61
N PHE A 219 -2.25 -14.67 14.44
CA PHE A 219 -2.02 -13.72 13.34
C PHE A 219 -2.28 -14.35 11.97
N VAL A 220 -1.74 -15.54 11.71
CA VAL A 220 -1.91 -16.26 10.45
C VAL A 220 -3.39 -16.54 10.18
N GLU A 221 -4.10 -17.09 11.17
CA GLU A 221 -5.52 -17.41 11.06
C GLU A 221 -6.35 -16.15 10.76
N GLN A 222 -6.11 -15.06 11.50
CA GLN A 222 -6.86 -13.82 11.37
C GLN A 222 -6.64 -13.16 10.01
N VAL A 223 -5.39 -13.07 9.53
CA VAL A 223 -5.10 -12.47 8.23
C VAL A 223 -5.69 -13.33 7.10
N ALA A 224 -5.56 -14.65 7.17
CA ALA A 224 -6.16 -15.54 6.18
C ALA A 224 -7.70 -15.40 6.14
N ARG A 225 -8.35 -15.36 7.31
CA ARG A 225 -9.80 -15.14 7.45
C ARG A 225 -10.25 -13.82 6.84
N LEU A 226 -9.53 -12.73 7.09
CA LEU A 226 -9.92 -11.41 6.57
C LEU A 226 -9.77 -11.31 5.07
N ARG A 227 -8.80 -12.02 4.49
CA ARG A 227 -8.55 -12.03 3.04
C ARG A 227 -9.45 -12.98 2.26
N SER A 228 -10.03 -13.99 2.91
CA SER A 228 -11.01 -14.88 2.28
C SER A 228 -12.43 -14.30 2.25
N GLN A 229 -12.67 -13.17 2.94
CA GLN A 229 -13.95 -12.49 2.86
C GLN A 229 -14.12 -11.87 1.46
N PRO A 230 -15.26 -12.11 0.79
CA PRO A 230 -15.52 -11.48 -0.50
C PRO A 230 -15.48 -9.97 -0.33
N ALA A 231 -14.61 -9.30 -1.10
CA ALA A 231 -14.57 -7.85 -1.11
C ALA A 231 -15.97 -7.37 -1.50
N ALA A 232 -16.62 -6.53 -0.69
CA ALA A 232 -17.98 -6.07 -0.96
C ALA A 232 -18.14 -5.38 -2.34
N GLU A 233 -17.03 -5.03 -3.02
CA GLU A 233 -16.99 -4.53 -4.39
C GLU A 233 -17.06 -5.60 -5.50
N GLN A 234 -16.92 -6.90 -5.20
CA GLN A 234 -17.14 -7.97 -6.19
C GLN A 234 -18.57 -7.96 -6.77
N ALA A 235 -19.51 -7.28 -6.13
CA ALA A 235 -20.90 -7.16 -6.57
C ALA A 235 -21.19 -5.99 -7.54
N ARG A 236 -20.27 -5.03 -7.75
CA ARG A 236 -20.59 -3.80 -8.52
C ARG A 236 -19.72 -3.52 -9.74
N GLY A 237 -18.74 -4.35 -10.05
CA GLY A 237 -17.77 -4.09 -11.13
C GLY A 237 -17.57 -5.21 -12.15
N PHE A 238 -18.30 -6.32 -12.06
CA PHE A 238 -18.32 -7.28 -13.17
C PHE A 238 -19.31 -6.77 -14.21
N THR A 239 -18.81 -6.09 -15.24
CA THR A 239 -19.50 -6.14 -16.53
C THR A 239 -19.56 -7.64 -16.86
N ARG A 240 -20.73 -8.26 -16.75
CA ARG A 240 -20.98 -9.52 -17.46
C ARG A 240 -20.51 -9.29 -18.88
N ASP A 241 -19.73 -10.21 -19.42
CA ASP A 241 -19.21 -10.08 -20.78
C ASP A 241 -20.38 -9.74 -21.71
N LEU A 242 -20.15 -8.94 -22.76
CA LEU A 242 -21.21 -8.60 -23.73
C LEU A 242 -21.81 -9.89 -24.34
N PHE A 243 -21.06 -11.00 -24.27
CA PHE A 243 -21.42 -12.34 -24.71
C PHE A 243 -22.08 -13.23 -23.62
N ASP A 244 -22.19 -12.77 -22.37
CA ASP A 244 -22.92 -13.44 -21.28
C ASP A 244 -24.40 -12.99 -21.19
N LEU A 245 -24.88 -12.22 -22.16
CA LEU A 245 -26.31 -11.93 -22.32
C LEU A 245 -27.00 -13.18 -22.89
N PRO A 246 -28.09 -13.67 -22.27
CA PRO A 246 -28.86 -14.75 -22.87
C PRO A 246 -29.33 -14.32 -24.27
N PRO A 247 -29.34 -15.22 -25.27
CA PRO A 247 -29.81 -14.90 -26.60
C PRO A 247 -31.22 -14.30 -26.52
N VAL A 248 -31.43 -13.16 -27.16
CA VAL A 248 -32.77 -12.60 -27.35
C VAL A 248 -33.49 -13.49 -28.37
N GLU A 249 -34.04 -14.61 -27.90
CA GLU A 249 -35.08 -15.32 -28.62
C GLU A 249 -36.39 -14.55 -28.45
N SER A 250 -36.59 -13.63 -29.39
CA SER A 250 -37.86 -13.43 -30.12
C SER A 250 -39.16 -13.71 -29.36
N LEU A 251 -39.80 -12.65 -28.84
CA LEU A 251 -41.26 -12.59 -28.80
C LEU A 251 -41.77 -11.19 -29.22
N THR A 252 -42.15 -11.16 -30.51
CA THR A 252 -43.20 -10.37 -31.19
C THR A 252 -43.11 -8.85 -31.29
N PRO A 253 -43.17 -8.30 -32.52
CA PRO A 253 -43.47 -6.89 -32.76
C PRO A 253 -44.99 -6.69 -32.69
N PHE A 254 -45.48 -6.00 -31.66
CA PHE A 254 -46.79 -5.34 -31.75
C PHE A 254 -46.57 -3.85 -32.01
N GLY A 255 -46.29 -3.54 -33.27
CA GLY A 255 -46.66 -2.25 -33.82
C GLY A 255 -48.15 -2.28 -34.13
N HIS A 256 -48.94 -1.49 -33.40
CA HIS A 256 -49.99 -0.65 -33.98
C HIS A 256 -50.56 0.27 -32.90
N ALA A 257 -50.09 1.52 -32.91
CA ALA A 257 -50.90 2.64 -32.46
C ALA A 257 -51.69 3.13 -33.68
N SER A 258 -53.02 3.08 -33.60
CA SER A 258 -53.91 3.90 -34.43
C SER A 258 -55.23 4.08 -33.69
N HIS A 259 -55.39 5.28 -33.11
CA HIS A 259 -56.68 5.83 -32.71
C HIS A 259 -57.58 6.01 -33.94
N ALA A 260 -58.87 5.67 -33.80
CA ALA A 260 -59.95 6.42 -34.44
C ALA A 260 -61.28 6.18 -33.71
N HIS A 261 -61.90 7.28 -33.30
CA HIS A 261 -63.23 7.40 -32.74
C HIS A 261 -64.34 6.86 -33.66
N ALA A 262 -65.44 6.34 -33.08
CA ALA A 262 -66.73 7.04 -32.99
C ALA A 262 -67.89 6.08 -32.66
N ASN A 263 -68.64 6.39 -31.58
CA ASN A 263 -70.11 6.62 -31.57
C ASN A 263 -70.81 6.22 -30.25
N HIS A 264 -71.35 7.27 -29.62
CA HIS A 264 -72.65 7.42 -28.96
C HIS A 264 -73.19 6.37 -27.97
N ALA A 265 -73.37 6.84 -26.71
CA ALA A 265 -74.65 7.14 -26.03
C ALA A 265 -74.25 7.63 -24.62
N TRP A 266 -74.66 8.76 -24.04
CA TRP A 266 -75.87 9.60 -24.09
C TRP A 266 -75.49 11.08 -23.94
#